data_AF-A0A535Q2Y6-F1
#
_entry.id   AF-A0A535Q2Y6-F1
#
_cell.length_a   1.000
_cell.length_b   1.000
_cell.length_c   1.000
_cell.angle_alpha   90.00
_cell.angle_beta   90.00
_cell.angle_gamma   90.00
#
_symmetry.space_group_name_H-M   'P 1'
#
loop_
_entity.id
_entity.type
_entity.pdbx_description
1 polymer ?
#
loop_
_entity_poly.entity_id
_entity_poly.type
_entity_poly.pdbx_seq_one_letter_code
_entity_poly.pdbx_strand_id
1 'polypeptide(L)' 'MGKTNNWGFSTRALHVGQGPDPATGAVVQPIHMATTFAQQGVGKHKGFEYS' A
#
# COMPACT_ATOMS: atom_id res chain seq x y z
N MET A 1 11.48 25.04 -12.04
CA MET A 1 12.41 24.28 -11.18
C MET A 1 11.62 23.79 -9.96
N GLY A 2 11.01 22.61 -10.06
CA GLY A 2 10.10 22.10 -9.02
C GLY A 2 10.89 21.75 -7.76
N LYS A 3 10.49 22.27 -6.61
CA LYS A 3 11.10 21.94 -5.32
C LYS A 3 10.88 20.44 -5.08
N THR A 4 11.95 19.64 -5.11
CA THR A 4 11.89 18.26 -4.63
C THR A 4 11.61 18.35 -3.14
N ASN A 5 10.45 17.87 -2.71
CA ASN A 5 10.06 17.83 -1.31
C ASN A 5 10.92 16.77 -0.61
N ASN A 6 12.18 17.13 -0.31
CA ASN A 6 13.18 16.18 0.15
C ASN A 6 13.09 16.04 1.67
N TRP A 7 12.06 15.32 2.11
CA TRP A 7 11.91 14.93 3.51
C TRP A 7 13.19 14.26 4.04
N GLY A 8 13.54 14.56 5.29
CA GLY A 8 14.68 13.93 5.98
C GLY A 8 14.48 12.42 6.18
N PHE A 9 15.56 11.70 6.54
CA PHE A 9 15.51 10.25 6.75
C PHE A 9 14.43 9.84 7.75
N SER A 10 14.37 10.49 8.93
CA SER A 10 13.40 10.15 9.98
C SER A 10 11.95 10.32 9.51
N THR A 11 11.65 11.39 8.77
CA THR A 11 10.30 11.61 8.21
C THR A 11 9.97 10.56 7.15
N ARG A 12 10.93 10.22 6.28
CA ARG A 12 10.72 9.22 5.23
C ARG A 12 10.53 7.81 5.81
N ALA A 13 11.30 7.44 6.82
CA ALA A 13 11.19 6.14 7.48
C ALA A 13 9.81 5.90 8.09
N LEU A 14 9.09 6.97 8.46
CA LEU A 14 7.74 6.88 9.02
C LEU A 14 6.62 6.88 7.95
N HIS A 15 6.84 7.50 6.79
CA HIS A 15 5.74 7.80 5.85
C HIS A 15 5.90 7.18 4.46
N VAL A 16 7.11 6.84 4.02
CA VAL A 16 7.32 6.30 2.67
C VAL A 16 6.72 4.91 2.57
N GLY A 17 5.96 4.66 1.49
CA GLY A 17 5.29 3.39 1.26
C GLY A 17 4.12 3.12 2.19
N GLN A 18 3.67 4.14 2.94
CA GLN A 18 2.52 4.07 3.84
C GLN A 18 1.47 5.10 3.44
N GLY A 19 0.21 4.82 3.75
CA GLY A 19 -0.93 5.71 3.58
C GLY A 19 -2.17 5.06 4.21
N PRO A 20 -3.27 5.82 4.42
CA PRO A 20 -4.48 5.23 4.96
C PRO A 20 -4.99 4.11 4.06
N ASP A 21 -5.35 2.97 4.65
CA ASP A 21 -5.94 1.85 3.93
C ASP A 21 -7.20 2.32 3.16
N PRO A 22 -7.30 2.08 1.84
CA PRO A 22 -8.41 2.60 1.04
C PRO A 22 -9.78 1.98 1.39
N ALA A 23 -9.82 0.81 2.04
CA ALA A 23 -11.07 0.16 2.41
C ALA A 23 -11.65 0.67 3.74
N THR A 24 -10.79 1.05 4.69
CA THR A 24 -11.20 1.34 6.08
C THR A 24 -10.72 2.69 6.62
N GLY A 25 -9.71 3.30 5.99
CA GLY A 25 -9.03 4.49 6.49
C GLY A 25 -8.04 4.20 7.62
N ALA A 26 -7.74 2.94 7.93
CA ALA A 26 -6.75 2.59 8.94
C ALA A 26 -5.38 3.21 8.60
N VAL A 27 -4.80 3.94 9.55
CA VAL A 27 -3.51 4.63 9.35
C VAL A 27 -2.34 3.64 9.36
N VAL A 28 -2.45 2.56 10.15
CA VAL A 28 -1.51 1.45 10.14
C VAL A 28 -1.98 0.42 9.12
N GLN A 29 -1.07 -0.04 8.27
CA GLN A 29 -1.40 -1.03 7.23
C GLN A 29 -1.94 -2.34 7.87
N PRO A 30 -3.07 -2.88 7.40
CA PRO A 30 -3.58 -4.16 7.85
C PRO A 30 -2.62 -5.32 7.55
N ILE A 31 -2.64 -6.35 8.40
CA ILE A 31 -1.94 -7.61 8.16
C ILE A 31 -2.87 -8.54 7.36
N HIS A 32 -2.47 -8.89 6.14
CA HIS A 32 -3.23 -9.82 5.30
C HIS A 32 -2.69 -11.25 5.46
N MET A 33 -3.41 -12.08 6.21
CA MET A 33 -3.06 -13.49 6.48
C MET A 33 -3.63 -14.47 5.45
N ALA A 34 -4.07 -13.97 4.29
CA ALA A 34 -4.58 -14.80 3.20
C ALA A 34 -3.44 -15.09 2.21
N THR A 35 -3.34 -16.33 1.74
CA THR A 35 -2.33 -16.74 0.75
C THR A 35 -2.74 -16.43 -0.70
N THR A 36 -4.01 -16.12 -0.95
CA THR A 36 -4.56 -15.81 -2.26
C THR A 36 -5.70 -14.79 -2.18
N PHE A 37 -5.99 -14.11 -3.30
CA PHE A 37 -6.99 -13.04 -3.41
C PHE A 37 -7.98 -13.30 -4.55
N ALA A 38 -9.25 -12.92 -4.34
CA ALA A 38 -10.31 -13.14 -5.31
C ALA A 38 -10.09 -12.34 -6.62
N GLN A 39 -10.26 -13.03 -7.75
CA GLN A 39 -10.19 -12.43 -9.09
C GLN A 39 -11.58 -12.24 -9.68
N GLN A 40 -11.76 -11.22 -10.53
CA GLN A 40 -13.01 -11.02 -11.28
C GLN A 40 -13.15 -11.94 -12.49
N GLY A 41 -12.05 -12.58 -12.89
CA GLY A 41 -11.93 -13.49 -14.03
C GLY A 41 -10.46 -13.79 -14.25
N VAL A 42 -10.14 -14.70 -15.19
CA VAL A 42 -8.75 -15.10 -15.48
C VAL A 42 -7.92 -13.87 -15.84
N GLY A 43 -6.86 -13.62 -15.07
CA GLY A 43 -5.95 -12.49 -15.26
C GLY A 43 -6.54 -11.11 -14.90
N LYS A 44 -7.71 -11.07 -14.23
CA LYS A 44 -8.38 -9.83 -13.80
C LYS A 44 -8.34 -9.68 -12.28
N HIS A 45 -7.17 -9.31 -11.75
CA HIS A 45 -6.91 -9.12 -10.32
C HIS A 45 -6.88 -7.63 -9.91
N LYS A 46 -6.97 -7.37 -8.60
CA LYS A 46 -6.92 -6.00 -8.03
C LYS A 46 -5.52 -5.54 -7.61
N GLY A 47 -4.50 -6.28 -8.02
CA GLY A 47 -3.07 -5.97 -7.77
C GLY A 47 -2.31 -7.13 -7.14
N PHE A 48 -3.03 -8.08 -6.53
CA PHE A 48 -2.48 -9.27 -5.91
C PHE A 48 -3.25 -10.51 -6.38
N GLU A 49 -2.54 -11.64 -6.52
CA GLU A 49 -3.12 -12.96 -6.80
C GLU A 49 -2.72 -13.96 -5.71
N TYR A 50 -1.43 -13.94 -5.37
CA TYR A 50 -0.77 -14.68 -4.30
C TYR A 50 0.08 -13.71 -3.47
N SER A 51 0.39 -14.07 -2.23
CA SER A 51 1.25 -13.30 -1.31
C SER A 51 2.72 -13.30 -1.71
#